data_AF-A0A1S4D7I9-F1
#
_entry.id   AF-A0A1S4D7I9-F1
#
_cell.length_a   1.000
_cell.length_b   1.000
_cell.length_c   1.000
_cell.angle_alpha   90.00
_cell.angle_beta   90.00
_cell.angle_gamma   90.00
#
_symmetry.space_group_name_H-M   'P 1'
#
loop_
_entity.id
_entity.type
_entity.pdbx_description
1 polymer ?
#
loop_
_entity_poly.entity_id
_entity_poly.type
_entity_poly.pdbx_seq_one_letter_code
_entity_poly.pdbx_strand_id
1 'polypeptide(L)'
;MEKSTDEISYVSQQEAIEIDEMLMGPLGSSVDQLMELAGLSVASAIGEVYSSSDYTRVLVICGPGNNGGDGLVAARHLHHFGYKPSICYPKRNTKPLFAALVTQLESLSIPFLSEEQLSVQLSSDYDIIVDAIFGFSFHGTPRLPFDSLIRKLVSVRNQQCTHQKAAVIISVDVPSGWHVEDGDVFGDGIKPDMLVSLTAPKLCAKMFFGTHHFLGGRFVPQSIIDKFKLKLPPYPGTSMCVRIGNLPQTNLSAQKGIFASSESLEEVEEDPIYQFQKWLSDALAAGIKEPHYMVLSTADKDAKPSSRMMSLEGVNKDGFVWQTNYGSRKAREILENPQASLLFYWGPLKRQVRVEGFVEQVSEEESEQYFSSLSRDNQIRPIVSKQSRPIHEREVLRQQYRELEEKYHDRTSIPRPKHWGGYRLIPEFFEFWQGEESQVHLNVLLLTDCAILWRRLMEEEYGEFIDWYHN
;
A
#
# COMPACT_ATOMS: atom_id res chain seq x y z
N MET A 1 -26.47 -0.79 -7.68
CA MET A 1 -26.39 -2.10 -8.37
C MET A 1 -25.11 -2.77 -7.93
N GLU A 2 -25.22 -3.57 -6.86
CA GLU A 2 -24.16 -4.46 -6.41
C GLU A 2 -23.87 -5.47 -7.52
N LYS A 3 -22.64 -5.46 -8.04
CA LYS A 3 -22.18 -6.56 -8.90
C LYS A 3 -21.95 -7.75 -7.99
N SER A 4 -22.87 -8.71 -8.05
CA SER A 4 -22.67 -10.11 -7.65
C SER A 4 -21.23 -10.53 -7.93
N THR A 5 -20.45 -10.86 -6.90
CA THR A 5 -19.19 -11.58 -7.02
C THR A 5 -19.51 -13.01 -7.43
N ASP A 6 -19.67 -13.24 -8.74
CA ASP A 6 -19.73 -14.59 -9.29
C ASP A 6 -18.51 -15.38 -8.80
N GLU A 7 -18.74 -16.47 -8.07
CA GLU A 7 -17.68 -17.34 -7.54
C GLU A 7 -16.77 -17.82 -8.67
N ILE A 8 -15.46 -17.62 -8.50
CA ILE A 8 -14.42 -18.14 -9.39
C ILE A 8 -14.45 -19.67 -9.41
N SER A 9 -14.23 -20.28 -10.58
CA SER A 9 -14.13 -21.74 -10.70
C SER A 9 -12.83 -22.27 -10.09
N TYR A 10 -12.92 -23.43 -9.43
CA TYR A 10 -11.78 -24.21 -8.96
C TYR A 10 -11.80 -25.57 -9.66
N VAL A 11 -10.65 -26.04 -10.13
CA VAL A 11 -10.54 -27.28 -10.90
C VAL A 11 -9.90 -28.40 -10.07
N SER A 12 -10.37 -29.63 -10.30
CA SER A 12 -9.74 -30.85 -9.79
C SER A 12 -8.37 -31.08 -10.39
N GLN A 13 -7.59 -32.01 -9.82
CA GLN A 13 -6.29 -32.39 -10.37
C GLN A 13 -6.45 -32.94 -11.80
N GLN A 14 -7.47 -33.76 -12.02
CA GLN A 14 -7.76 -34.36 -13.32
C GLN A 14 -8.14 -33.30 -14.37
N GLU A 15 -9.02 -32.36 -14.03
CA GLU A 15 -9.38 -31.27 -14.94
C GLU A 15 -8.18 -30.39 -15.28
N ALA A 16 -7.31 -30.09 -14.31
CA ALA A 16 -6.08 -29.33 -14.56
C ALA A 16 -5.15 -30.05 -15.55
N ILE A 17 -4.99 -31.38 -15.43
CA ILE A 17 -4.22 -32.19 -16.38
C ILE A 17 -4.85 -32.13 -17.77
N GLU A 18 -6.16 -32.31 -17.87
CA GLU A 18 -6.86 -32.28 -19.17
C GLU A 18 -6.78 -30.91 -19.85
N ILE A 19 -6.83 -29.81 -19.08
CA ILE A 19 -6.67 -28.46 -19.62
C ILE A 19 -5.26 -28.29 -20.20
N ASP A 20 -4.23 -28.70 -19.47
CA ASP A 20 -2.84 -28.62 -19.91
C ASP A 20 -2.59 -29.45 -21.18
N GLU A 21 -3.12 -30.67 -21.24
CA GLU A 21 -3.06 -31.53 -22.42
C GLU A 21 -3.76 -30.89 -23.63
N MET A 22 -4.90 -30.21 -23.41
CA MET A 22 -5.59 -29.48 -24.47
C MET A 22 -4.82 -28.28 -24.99
N LEU A 23 -4.24 -27.47 -24.08
CA LEU A 23 -3.42 -26.31 -24.44
C LEU A 23 -2.21 -26.73 -25.29
N MET A 24 -1.52 -27.78 -24.85
CA MET A 24 -0.28 -28.24 -25.49
C MET A 24 -0.48 -29.14 -26.70
N GLY A 25 -1.59 -29.86 -26.75
CA GLY A 25 -1.93 -30.75 -27.86
C GLY A 25 -2.75 -30.03 -28.93
N PRO A 26 -4.09 -30.19 -28.95
CA PRO A 26 -4.95 -29.73 -30.03
C PRO A 26 -4.95 -28.22 -30.24
N LEU A 27 -4.62 -27.41 -29.23
CA LEU A 27 -4.57 -25.94 -29.33
C LEU A 27 -3.17 -25.41 -29.69
N GLY A 28 -2.15 -26.28 -29.71
CA GLY A 28 -0.84 -26.00 -30.29
C GLY A 28 0.05 -25.02 -29.52
N SER A 29 -0.25 -24.73 -28.25
CA SER A 29 0.65 -23.92 -27.42
C SER A 29 1.87 -24.75 -27.05
N SER A 30 3.07 -24.20 -27.17
CA SER A 30 4.27 -24.92 -26.75
C SER A 30 4.53 -24.74 -25.24
N VAL A 31 5.22 -25.71 -24.62
CA VAL A 31 5.52 -25.69 -23.18
C VAL A 31 6.26 -24.42 -22.78
N ASP A 32 7.23 -23.99 -23.59
CA ASP A 32 8.03 -22.78 -23.37
C ASP A 32 7.17 -21.50 -23.43
N GLN A 33 6.18 -21.41 -24.32
CA GLN A 33 5.26 -20.27 -24.38
C GLN A 33 4.41 -20.16 -23.11
N LEU A 34 3.80 -21.28 -22.69
CA LEU A 34 2.95 -21.29 -21.49
C LEU A 34 3.77 -21.01 -20.24
N MET A 35 4.96 -21.62 -20.12
CA MET A 35 5.89 -21.43 -19.01
C MET A 35 6.42 -19.99 -18.92
N GLU A 36 6.71 -19.35 -20.07
CA GLU A 36 7.13 -17.95 -20.10
C GLU A 36 6.05 -17.03 -19.53
N LEU A 37 4.80 -17.23 -19.96
CA LEU A 37 3.66 -16.44 -19.50
C LEU A 37 3.29 -16.75 -18.05
N ALA A 38 3.43 -18.00 -17.61
CA ALA A 38 3.22 -18.42 -16.23
C ALA A 38 4.25 -17.77 -15.29
N GLY A 39 5.54 -17.90 -15.57
CA GLY A 39 6.59 -17.29 -14.77
C GLY A 39 6.52 -15.76 -14.77
N LEU A 40 6.17 -15.13 -15.90
CA LEU A 40 5.89 -13.70 -15.94
C LEU A 40 4.72 -13.31 -15.04
N SER A 41 3.65 -14.12 -15.01
CA SER A 41 2.49 -13.88 -14.15
C SER A 41 2.87 -13.97 -12.67
N VAL A 42 3.71 -14.94 -12.29
CA VAL A 42 4.25 -15.07 -10.93
C VAL A 42 5.07 -13.84 -10.56
N ALA A 43 6.06 -13.47 -11.38
CA ALA A 43 6.89 -12.29 -11.12
C ALA A 43 6.05 -11.00 -11.05
N SER A 44 5.02 -10.87 -11.89
CA SER A 44 4.10 -9.71 -11.88
C SER A 44 3.28 -9.64 -10.60
N ALA A 45 2.74 -10.77 -10.12
CA ALA A 45 1.98 -10.83 -8.88
C ALA A 45 2.85 -10.45 -7.67
N ILE A 46 4.12 -10.87 -7.67
CA ILE A 46 5.11 -10.47 -6.65
C ILE A 46 5.35 -8.96 -6.73
N GLY A 47 5.62 -8.44 -7.94
CA GLY A 47 5.86 -7.02 -8.21
C GLY A 47 4.71 -6.10 -7.82
N GLU A 48 3.46 -6.58 -7.92
CA GLU A 48 2.27 -5.82 -7.53
C GLU A 48 2.16 -5.61 -6.02
N VAL A 49 2.73 -6.52 -5.21
CA VAL A 49 2.53 -6.53 -3.75
C VAL A 49 3.77 -6.11 -2.99
N TYR A 50 4.93 -6.63 -3.35
CA TYR A 50 6.13 -6.56 -2.54
C TYR A 50 7.17 -5.70 -3.25
N SER A 51 7.20 -4.38 -2.99
CA SER A 51 8.14 -3.46 -3.64
C SER A 51 9.59 -3.95 -3.59
N SER A 52 10.33 -3.86 -4.70
CA SER A 52 11.74 -4.27 -4.79
C SER A 52 12.67 -3.41 -3.93
N SER A 53 12.24 -2.21 -3.50
CA SER A 53 12.93 -1.38 -2.51
C SER A 53 12.96 -2.01 -1.12
N ASP A 54 11.90 -2.74 -0.78
CA ASP A 54 11.69 -3.24 0.58
C ASP A 54 11.95 -4.75 0.64
N TYR A 55 11.63 -5.47 -0.42
CA TYR A 55 11.75 -6.92 -0.52
C TYR A 55 12.73 -7.30 -1.62
N THR A 56 13.99 -6.90 -1.46
CA THR A 56 14.98 -7.00 -2.54
C THR A 56 15.50 -8.42 -2.75
N ARG A 57 15.77 -9.18 -1.68
CA ARG A 57 16.47 -10.48 -1.72
C ARG A 57 15.45 -11.60 -1.90
N VAL A 58 15.56 -12.34 -3.00
CA VAL A 58 14.59 -13.40 -3.33
C VAL A 58 15.30 -14.75 -3.43
N LEU A 59 14.79 -15.77 -2.76
CA LEU A 59 15.17 -17.17 -2.99
C LEU A 59 14.08 -17.85 -3.82
N VAL A 60 14.44 -18.46 -4.94
CA VAL A 60 13.53 -19.27 -5.75
C VAL A 60 13.95 -20.73 -5.67
N ILE A 61 13.09 -21.58 -5.10
CA ILE A 61 13.35 -23.02 -4.94
C ILE A 61 12.59 -23.77 -6.04
N CYS A 62 13.33 -24.29 -7.01
CA CYS A 62 12.79 -24.94 -8.20
C CYS A 62 12.79 -26.47 -8.06
N GLY A 63 11.65 -27.09 -8.36
CA GLY A 63 11.55 -28.55 -8.47
C GLY A 63 11.90 -29.06 -9.87
N PRO A 64 11.83 -30.39 -10.10
CA PRO A 64 12.37 -31.02 -11.29
C PRO A 64 11.43 -30.93 -12.52
N GLY A 65 10.19 -30.48 -12.32
CA GLY A 65 9.13 -30.44 -13.34
C GLY A 65 8.83 -29.04 -13.88
N ASN A 66 7.65 -28.89 -14.48
CA ASN A 66 7.19 -27.63 -15.06
C ASN A 66 7.11 -26.51 -14.04
N ASN A 67 6.62 -26.77 -12.81
CA ASN A 67 6.56 -25.77 -11.74
C ASN A 67 7.94 -25.16 -11.43
N GLY A 68 8.99 -25.99 -11.46
CA GLY A 68 10.36 -25.51 -11.31
C GLY A 68 10.79 -24.62 -12.47
N GLY A 69 10.38 -24.95 -13.69
CA GLY A 69 10.56 -24.11 -14.88
C GLY A 69 9.85 -22.76 -14.76
N ASP A 70 8.60 -22.74 -14.27
CA ASP A 70 7.87 -21.51 -13.99
C ASP A 70 8.63 -20.63 -12.96
N GLY A 71 9.21 -21.27 -11.94
CA GLY A 71 10.12 -20.62 -10.99
C GLY A 71 11.37 -20.02 -11.64
N LEU A 72 12.02 -20.74 -12.56
CA LEU A 72 13.20 -20.23 -13.29
C LEU A 72 12.84 -19.00 -14.14
N VAL A 73 11.70 -19.03 -14.84
CA VAL A 73 11.21 -17.87 -15.62
C VAL A 73 10.84 -16.72 -14.68
N ALA A 74 10.15 -16.99 -13.56
CA ALA A 74 9.83 -15.98 -12.57
C ALA A 74 11.09 -15.30 -12.01
N ALA A 75 12.14 -16.07 -11.70
CA ALA A 75 13.42 -15.54 -11.24
C ALA A 75 14.06 -14.57 -12.25
N ARG A 76 14.01 -14.90 -13.55
CA ARG A 76 14.51 -14.03 -14.62
C ARG A 76 13.73 -12.71 -14.68
N HIS A 77 12.40 -12.77 -14.65
CA HIS A 77 11.58 -11.54 -14.67
C HIS A 77 11.76 -10.70 -13.40
N LEU A 78 11.85 -11.33 -12.23
CA LEU A 78 12.14 -10.63 -10.97
C LEU A 78 13.48 -9.89 -11.03
N HIS A 79 14.52 -10.46 -11.63
CA HIS A 79 15.76 -9.72 -11.87
C HIS A 79 15.53 -8.46 -12.71
N HIS A 80 14.77 -8.57 -13.80
CA HIS A 80 14.43 -7.40 -14.64
C HIS A 80 13.52 -6.38 -13.93
N PHE A 81 12.75 -6.80 -12.92
CA PHE A 81 11.93 -5.92 -12.09
C PHE A 81 12.71 -5.26 -10.93
N GLY A 82 14.02 -5.50 -10.83
CA GLY A 82 14.90 -4.86 -9.85
C GLY A 82 15.13 -5.67 -8.56
N TYR A 83 14.66 -6.91 -8.48
CA TYR A 83 14.96 -7.81 -7.37
C TYR A 83 16.34 -8.46 -7.52
N LYS A 84 16.84 -9.07 -6.45
CA LYS A 84 18.07 -9.85 -6.40
C LYS A 84 17.75 -11.33 -6.14
N PRO A 85 17.35 -12.09 -7.18
CA PRO A 85 17.05 -13.51 -7.02
C PRO A 85 18.31 -14.36 -6.80
N SER A 86 18.16 -15.43 -6.05
CA SER A 86 19.07 -16.59 -5.94
C SER A 86 18.25 -17.86 -6.17
N ILE A 87 18.83 -18.89 -6.77
CA ILE A 87 18.09 -20.07 -7.22
C ILE A 87 18.60 -21.32 -6.54
N CYS A 88 17.72 -22.09 -5.90
CA CYS A 88 18.01 -23.45 -5.48
C CYS A 88 17.33 -24.42 -6.46
N TYR A 89 18.11 -25.11 -7.30
CA TYR A 89 17.59 -26.05 -8.31
C TYR A 89 18.29 -27.41 -8.22
N PRO A 90 17.98 -28.24 -7.20
CA PRO A 90 18.80 -29.39 -6.83
C PRO A 90 18.69 -30.58 -7.79
N LYS A 91 17.54 -30.76 -8.44
CA LYS A 91 17.34 -31.78 -9.47
C LYS A 91 16.95 -31.13 -10.79
N ARG A 92 17.95 -30.85 -11.61
CA ARG A 92 17.77 -30.21 -12.92
C ARG A 92 17.14 -31.17 -13.94
N ASN A 93 16.12 -30.70 -14.64
CA ASN A 93 15.52 -31.45 -15.73
C ASN A 93 16.45 -31.47 -16.95
N THR A 94 16.59 -32.63 -17.59
CA THR A 94 17.54 -32.82 -18.70
C THR A 94 16.99 -32.39 -20.06
N LYS A 95 15.72 -32.00 -20.16
CA LYS A 95 15.15 -31.51 -21.42
C LYS A 95 15.81 -30.19 -21.84
N PRO A 96 16.05 -29.96 -23.15
CA PRO A 96 16.73 -28.75 -23.64
C PRO A 96 16.12 -27.42 -23.17
N LEU A 97 14.80 -27.36 -22.98
CA LEU A 97 14.10 -26.20 -22.44
C LEU A 97 14.69 -25.72 -21.11
N PHE A 98 14.85 -26.62 -20.14
CA PHE A 98 15.33 -26.25 -18.80
C PHE A 98 16.81 -25.87 -18.82
N ALA A 99 17.61 -26.53 -19.65
CA ALA A 99 18.99 -26.13 -19.87
C ALA A 99 19.08 -24.70 -20.42
N ALA A 100 18.21 -24.33 -21.38
CA ALA A 100 18.14 -22.98 -21.91
C ALA A 100 17.72 -21.95 -20.85
N LEU A 101 16.75 -22.27 -20.00
CA LEU A 101 16.34 -21.39 -18.88
C LEU A 101 17.48 -21.16 -17.89
N VAL A 102 18.23 -22.22 -17.54
CA VAL A 102 19.43 -22.10 -16.71
C VAL A 102 20.46 -21.17 -17.36
N THR A 103 20.76 -21.36 -18.65
CA THR A 103 21.69 -20.49 -19.40
C THR A 103 21.25 -19.03 -19.40
N GLN A 104 19.94 -18.75 -19.51
CA GLN A 104 19.40 -17.39 -19.45
C GLN A 104 19.60 -16.73 -18.08
N LEU A 105 19.52 -17.51 -16.99
CA LEU A 105 19.72 -17.02 -15.64
C LEU A 105 21.21 -16.81 -15.33
N GLU A 106 22.05 -17.74 -15.78
CA GLU A 106 23.51 -17.62 -15.67
C GLU A 106 24.05 -16.41 -16.46
N SER A 107 23.48 -16.09 -17.63
CA SER A 107 23.88 -14.91 -18.41
C SER A 107 23.53 -13.59 -17.72
N LEU A 108 22.55 -13.59 -16.82
CA LEU A 108 22.19 -12.47 -15.94
C LEU A 108 22.99 -12.48 -14.62
N SER A 109 23.93 -13.41 -14.46
CA SER A 109 24.72 -13.59 -13.23
C SER A 109 23.88 -13.87 -11.99
N ILE A 110 22.72 -14.52 -12.16
CA ILE A 110 21.85 -14.93 -11.04
C ILE A 110 22.47 -16.18 -10.38
N PRO A 111 22.75 -16.16 -9.07
CA PRO A 111 23.45 -17.24 -8.39
C PRO A 111 22.58 -18.50 -8.23
N PHE A 112 23.17 -19.66 -8.55
CA PHE A 112 22.61 -20.97 -8.22
C PHE A 112 23.26 -21.51 -6.96
N LEU A 113 22.45 -21.89 -5.99
CA LEU A 113 22.84 -22.41 -4.69
C LEU A 113 22.46 -23.88 -4.56
N SER A 114 23.38 -24.66 -4.00
CA SER A 114 23.08 -25.99 -3.47
C SER A 114 22.30 -25.90 -2.16
N GLU A 115 21.67 -26.99 -1.76
CA GLU A 115 20.83 -27.03 -0.55
C GLU A 115 21.65 -26.87 0.72
N GLU A 116 22.90 -27.32 0.68
CA GLU A 116 23.89 -27.21 1.75
C GLU A 116 24.35 -25.77 1.94
N GLN A 117 24.29 -24.94 0.90
CA GLN A 117 24.60 -23.51 0.97
C GLN A 117 23.46 -22.68 1.55
N LEU A 118 22.23 -23.21 1.57
CA LEU A 118 21.10 -22.52 2.19
C LEU A 118 21.23 -22.59 3.70
N SER A 119 21.15 -21.43 4.35
CA SER A 119 21.13 -21.34 5.80
C SER A 119 19.98 -22.14 6.43
N VAL A 120 20.10 -22.38 7.73
CA VAL A 120 19.00 -22.99 8.51
C VAL A 120 17.85 -22.00 8.65
N GLN A 121 18.14 -20.70 8.74
CA GLN A 121 17.18 -19.61 8.87
C GLN A 121 17.11 -18.81 7.57
N LEU A 122 16.29 -19.28 6.63
CA LEU A 122 16.14 -18.63 5.32
C LEU A 122 15.72 -17.15 5.43
N SER A 123 14.99 -16.79 6.50
CA SER A 123 14.52 -15.42 6.74
C SER A 123 15.62 -14.42 7.04
N SER A 124 16.82 -14.88 7.44
CA SER A 124 17.96 -13.99 7.65
C SER A 124 18.55 -13.50 6.32
N ASP A 125 18.49 -14.35 5.28
CA ASP A 125 19.18 -14.11 4.01
C ASP A 125 18.24 -13.59 2.92
N TYR A 126 16.94 -13.85 3.03
CA TYR A 126 15.95 -13.57 1.98
C TYR A 126 14.71 -12.88 2.53
N ASP A 127 14.19 -11.93 1.77
CA ASP A 127 12.96 -11.21 2.07
C ASP A 127 11.74 -11.92 1.46
N ILE A 128 11.94 -12.59 0.31
CA ILE A 128 10.93 -13.40 -0.38
C ILE A 128 11.48 -14.79 -0.64
N ILE A 129 10.67 -15.82 -0.39
CA ILE A 129 10.96 -17.21 -0.74
C ILE A 129 9.87 -17.74 -1.65
N VAL A 130 10.23 -18.01 -2.91
CA VAL A 130 9.34 -18.55 -3.93
C VAL A 130 9.42 -20.07 -3.91
N ASP A 131 8.33 -20.70 -3.52
CA ASP A 131 8.08 -22.13 -3.60
C ASP A 131 7.59 -22.50 -5.01
N ALA A 132 8.53 -22.99 -5.82
CA ALA A 132 8.30 -23.49 -7.18
C ALA A 132 8.69 -24.98 -7.26
N ILE A 133 8.47 -25.75 -6.18
CA ILE A 133 8.94 -27.14 -6.10
C ILE A 133 7.97 -28.09 -6.83
N PHE A 134 6.74 -28.22 -6.36
CA PHE A 134 5.75 -29.14 -6.91
C PHE A 134 4.47 -28.41 -7.29
N GLY A 135 4.03 -28.59 -8.53
CA GLY A 135 2.76 -28.08 -9.02
C GLY A 135 1.66 -29.15 -9.00
N PHE A 136 0.53 -28.85 -9.63
CA PHE A 136 -0.67 -29.69 -9.60
C PHE A 136 -0.50 -31.13 -10.14
N SER A 137 0.52 -31.42 -10.96
CA SER A 137 0.74 -32.77 -11.53
C SER A 137 1.56 -33.70 -10.63
N PHE A 138 2.00 -33.22 -9.47
CA PHE A 138 2.75 -34.05 -8.52
C PHE A 138 1.83 -35.08 -7.83
N HIS A 139 2.35 -36.30 -7.66
CA HIS A 139 1.68 -37.38 -6.94
C HIS A 139 2.61 -38.00 -5.90
N GLY A 140 2.04 -38.35 -4.74
CA GLY A 140 2.73 -39.06 -3.65
C GLY A 140 3.42 -38.12 -2.67
N THR A 141 4.36 -38.68 -1.90
CA THR A 141 5.05 -37.96 -0.83
C THR A 141 6.37 -37.35 -1.34
N PRO A 142 6.69 -36.09 -0.99
CA PRO A 142 8.01 -35.51 -1.24
C PRO A 142 9.13 -36.42 -0.74
N ARG A 143 10.19 -36.54 -1.55
CA ARG A 143 11.40 -37.32 -1.22
C ARG A 143 12.60 -36.39 -1.20
N LEU A 144 13.69 -36.85 -0.58
CA LEU A 144 14.97 -36.16 -0.63
C LEU A 144 15.33 -35.77 -2.07
N PRO A 145 15.77 -34.53 -2.30
CA PRO A 145 15.99 -33.48 -1.31
C PRO A 145 14.78 -32.59 -0.93
N PHE A 146 13.65 -32.76 -1.61
CA PHE A 146 12.56 -31.80 -1.54
C PHE A 146 11.80 -31.83 -0.21
N ASP A 147 11.77 -32.95 0.50
CA ASP A 147 11.20 -33.02 1.84
C ASP A 147 11.99 -32.18 2.86
N SER A 148 13.33 -32.15 2.78
CA SER A 148 14.15 -31.25 3.59
C SER A 148 13.90 -29.77 3.26
N LEU A 149 13.77 -29.43 1.97
CA LEU A 149 13.50 -28.06 1.55
C LEU A 149 12.11 -27.59 2.00
N ILE A 150 11.08 -28.42 1.87
CA ILE A 150 9.73 -28.12 2.38
C ILE A 150 9.77 -27.94 3.90
N ARG A 151 10.50 -28.78 4.65
CA ARG A 151 10.67 -28.57 6.10
C ARG A 151 11.35 -27.24 6.44
N LYS A 152 12.34 -26.79 5.66
CA LYS A 152 12.94 -25.45 5.82
C LYS A 152 11.88 -24.37 5.61
N LEU A 153 11.05 -24.45 4.58
CA LEU A 153 9.95 -23.50 4.32
C LEU A 153 8.94 -23.44 5.47
N VAL A 154 8.50 -24.59 5.99
CA VAL A 154 7.59 -24.65 7.15
C VAL A 154 8.20 -23.93 8.36
N SER A 155 9.52 -24.05 8.56
CA SER A 155 10.21 -23.44 9.70
C SER A 155 10.31 -21.91 9.63
N VAL A 156 10.20 -21.29 8.45
CA VAL A 156 10.31 -19.82 8.28
C VAL A 156 9.27 -19.08 9.12
N ARG A 157 8.05 -19.60 9.23
CA ARG A 157 6.97 -19.02 10.05
C ARG A 157 7.22 -19.18 11.55
N ASN A 158 7.83 -20.28 11.97
CA ASN A 158 8.12 -20.56 13.39
C ASN A 158 9.30 -19.74 13.94
N GLN A 159 10.05 -19.09 13.06
CA GLN A 159 11.29 -18.37 13.38
C GLN A 159 11.13 -16.85 13.37
N GLN A 160 9.89 -16.34 13.39
CA GLN A 160 9.62 -14.90 13.46
C GLN A 160 10.01 -14.36 14.84
N CYS A 161 11.21 -13.78 14.95
CA CYS A 161 11.64 -12.99 16.10
C CYS A 161 11.04 -11.58 16.02
N THR A 162 10.71 -11.00 17.19
CA THR A 162 10.04 -9.70 17.36
C THR A 162 10.76 -8.48 16.77
N HIS A 163 11.97 -8.64 16.19
CA HIS A 163 12.84 -7.54 15.76
C HIS A 163 13.43 -7.69 14.35
N GLN A 164 13.03 -8.70 13.56
CA GLN A 164 13.48 -8.84 12.17
C GLN A 164 12.29 -8.88 11.21
N LYS A 165 12.44 -8.22 10.06
CA LYS A 165 11.46 -8.26 8.97
C LYS A 165 11.27 -9.72 8.53
N ALA A 166 10.06 -10.24 8.70
CA ALA A 166 9.76 -11.62 8.37
C ALA A 166 9.79 -11.83 6.84
N ALA A 167 10.47 -12.90 6.41
CA ALA A 167 10.42 -13.34 5.02
C ALA A 167 9.02 -13.85 4.68
N VAL A 168 8.57 -13.55 3.46
CA VAL A 168 7.28 -14.01 2.94
C VAL A 168 7.44 -15.22 2.02
N ILE A 169 6.51 -16.17 2.11
CA ILE A 169 6.47 -17.37 1.28
C ILE A 169 5.46 -17.19 0.15
N ILE A 170 5.88 -17.49 -1.08
CA ILE A 170 5.07 -17.36 -2.28
C ILE A 170 5.04 -18.71 -2.99
N SER A 171 3.88 -19.37 -3.02
CA SER A 171 3.73 -20.65 -3.71
C SER A 171 3.23 -20.46 -5.14
N VAL A 172 3.93 -21.10 -6.08
CA VAL A 172 3.56 -21.16 -7.49
C VAL A 172 2.59 -22.33 -7.70
N ASP A 173 1.42 -21.98 -8.21
CA ASP A 173 0.32 -22.85 -8.59
C ASP A 173 -0.41 -23.58 -7.45
N VAL A 174 0.32 -24.40 -6.71
CA VAL A 174 -0.13 -25.16 -5.54
C VAL A 174 0.99 -25.12 -4.50
N PRO A 175 0.69 -24.95 -3.19
CA PRO A 175 1.73 -25.05 -2.17
C PRO A 175 2.37 -26.44 -2.15
N SER A 176 3.67 -26.52 -2.34
CA SER A 176 4.40 -27.79 -2.37
C SER A 176 4.20 -28.61 -1.10
N GLY A 177 3.77 -29.85 -1.29
CA GLY A 177 3.45 -30.79 -0.20
C GLY A 177 1.97 -30.84 0.18
N TRP A 178 1.13 -29.92 -0.32
CA TRP A 178 -0.32 -30.03 -0.18
C TRP A 178 -0.89 -31.09 -1.14
N HIS A 179 -2.00 -31.71 -0.74
CA HIS A 179 -2.85 -32.44 -1.67
C HIS A 179 -3.51 -31.45 -2.63
N VAL A 180 -3.54 -31.75 -3.93
CA VAL A 180 -3.99 -30.81 -4.98
C VAL A 180 -5.48 -30.47 -4.86
N GLU A 181 -6.25 -31.33 -4.19
CA GLU A 181 -7.68 -31.10 -3.97
C GLU A 181 -8.01 -30.78 -2.51
N ASP A 182 -7.45 -31.53 -1.57
CA ASP A 182 -7.79 -31.43 -0.14
C ASP A 182 -6.90 -30.44 0.62
N GLY A 183 -5.87 -29.89 -0.02
CA GLY A 183 -4.94 -28.95 0.60
C GLY A 183 -4.02 -29.59 1.63
N ASP A 184 -3.79 -28.88 2.74
CA ASP A 184 -2.94 -29.35 3.82
C ASP A 184 -3.66 -30.36 4.72
N VAL A 185 -3.66 -31.62 4.29
CA VAL A 185 -4.38 -32.72 4.94
C VAL A 185 -3.95 -32.94 6.40
N PHE A 186 -2.68 -32.69 6.72
CA PHE A 186 -2.11 -32.96 8.05
C PHE A 186 -1.95 -31.70 8.91
N GLY A 187 -2.10 -30.52 8.32
CA GLY A 187 -2.02 -29.23 9.02
C GLY A 187 -0.60 -28.74 9.32
N ASP A 188 0.42 -29.51 8.93
CA ASP A 188 1.86 -29.25 9.12
C ASP A 188 2.57 -28.79 7.84
N GLY A 189 1.80 -28.59 6.76
CA GLY A 189 2.30 -28.10 5.49
C GLY A 189 2.71 -26.64 5.51
N ILE A 190 3.35 -26.21 4.42
CA ILE A 190 3.73 -24.80 4.22
C ILE A 190 2.49 -23.89 4.25
N LYS A 191 2.67 -22.69 4.82
CA LYS A 191 1.63 -21.66 4.92
C LYS A 191 2.06 -20.42 4.12
N PRO A 192 1.84 -20.39 2.80
CA PRO A 192 2.25 -19.28 1.97
C PRO A 192 1.49 -17.98 2.31
N ASP A 193 2.18 -16.85 2.23
CA ASP A 193 1.60 -15.51 2.32
C ASP A 193 0.95 -15.11 0.98
N MET A 194 1.50 -15.63 -0.13
CA MET A 194 0.93 -15.48 -1.45
C MET A 194 0.80 -16.83 -2.18
N LEU A 195 -0.36 -17.06 -2.81
CA LEU A 195 -0.57 -18.14 -3.76
C LEU A 195 -0.81 -17.54 -5.15
N VAL A 196 -0.05 -17.98 -6.16
CA VAL A 196 -0.29 -17.62 -7.56
C VAL A 196 -0.79 -18.84 -8.30
N SER A 197 -2.11 -18.99 -8.42
CA SER A 197 -2.72 -20.06 -9.21
C SER A 197 -2.54 -19.78 -10.70
N LEU A 198 -2.10 -20.78 -11.47
CA LEU A 198 -1.91 -20.67 -12.91
C LEU A 198 -3.07 -21.32 -13.67
N THR A 199 -3.51 -20.69 -14.77
CA THR A 199 -4.60 -21.14 -15.65
C THR A 199 -5.99 -21.07 -14.99
N ALA A 200 -6.18 -21.84 -13.93
CA ALA A 200 -7.33 -21.81 -13.03
C ALA A 200 -6.89 -22.27 -11.62
N PRO A 201 -7.50 -21.76 -10.54
CA PRO A 201 -7.23 -22.24 -9.18
C PRO A 201 -7.52 -23.74 -9.04
N LYS A 202 -6.61 -24.48 -8.39
CA LYS A 202 -6.85 -25.88 -8.02
C LYS A 202 -7.74 -25.95 -6.78
N LEU A 203 -8.45 -27.06 -6.59
CA LEU A 203 -9.37 -27.26 -5.46
C LEU A 203 -8.72 -26.98 -4.09
N CYS A 204 -7.45 -27.34 -3.90
CA CYS A 204 -6.71 -27.04 -2.66
C CYS A 204 -6.65 -25.55 -2.32
N ALA A 205 -6.74 -24.66 -3.31
CA ALA A 205 -6.70 -23.21 -3.10
C ALA A 205 -7.93 -22.69 -2.34
N LYS A 206 -9.01 -23.47 -2.22
CA LYS A 206 -10.13 -23.15 -1.31
C LYS A 206 -9.71 -23.15 0.16
N MET A 207 -8.64 -23.89 0.49
CA MET A 207 -8.07 -23.97 1.83
C MET A 207 -6.93 -22.97 2.05
N PHE A 208 -6.62 -22.14 1.05
CA PHE A 208 -5.64 -21.09 1.19
C PHE A 208 -6.19 -19.95 2.05
N PHE A 209 -5.42 -19.54 3.06
CA PHE A 209 -5.76 -18.46 3.99
C PHE A 209 -4.67 -17.38 4.09
N GLY A 210 -3.69 -17.41 3.18
CA GLY A 210 -2.67 -16.37 3.10
C GLY A 210 -3.23 -15.03 2.62
N THR A 211 -2.42 -13.99 2.75
CA THR A 211 -2.84 -12.59 2.54
C THR A 211 -3.19 -12.27 1.09
N HIS A 212 -2.57 -12.99 0.14
CA HIS A 212 -2.66 -12.65 -1.28
C HIS A 212 -2.89 -13.89 -2.14
N HIS A 213 -4.01 -13.94 -2.85
CA HIS A 213 -4.25 -14.96 -3.87
C HIS A 213 -4.35 -14.28 -5.24
N PHE A 214 -3.59 -14.77 -6.21
CA PHE A 214 -3.57 -14.27 -7.57
C PHE A 214 -3.88 -15.39 -8.55
N LEU A 215 -4.57 -15.03 -9.64
CA LEU A 215 -4.71 -15.84 -10.83
C LEU A 215 -3.75 -15.29 -11.89
N GLY A 216 -2.84 -16.13 -12.35
CA GLY A 216 -1.95 -15.89 -13.46
C GLY A 216 -2.22 -16.82 -14.64
N GLY A 217 -1.42 -16.70 -15.69
CA GLY A 217 -1.59 -17.52 -16.90
C GLY A 217 -2.73 -17.01 -17.77
N ARG A 218 -2.67 -15.72 -18.13
CA ARG A 218 -3.64 -15.03 -19.02
C ARG A 218 -3.51 -15.50 -20.48
N PHE A 219 -3.80 -16.77 -20.73
CA PHE A 219 -3.74 -17.40 -22.06
C PHE A 219 -4.87 -18.40 -22.31
N VAL A 220 -5.81 -18.57 -21.36
CA VAL A 220 -6.90 -19.56 -21.45
C VAL A 220 -7.87 -19.20 -22.59
N PRO A 221 -7.97 -20.03 -23.66
CA PRO A 221 -8.87 -19.76 -24.77
C PRO A 221 -10.34 -19.97 -24.40
N GLN A 222 -11.25 -19.29 -25.10
CA GLN A 222 -12.70 -19.41 -24.87
C GLN A 222 -13.20 -20.86 -24.99
N SER A 223 -12.60 -21.67 -25.88
CA SER A 223 -12.95 -23.09 -26.03
C SER A 223 -12.71 -23.93 -24.76
N ILE A 224 -11.68 -23.61 -23.98
CA ILE A 224 -11.44 -24.25 -22.68
C ILE A 224 -12.43 -23.72 -21.64
N ILE A 225 -12.62 -22.39 -21.61
CA ILE A 225 -13.58 -21.75 -20.71
C ILE A 225 -14.98 -22.36 -20.87
N ASP A 226 -15.45 -22.53 -22.10
CA ASP A 226 -16.76 -23.09 -22.41
C ASP A 226 -16.84 -24.58 -22.06
N LYS A 227 -15.80 -25.36 -22.39
CA LYS A 227 -15.76 -26.82 -22.15
C LYS A 227 -15.82 -27.14 -20.65
N PHE A 228 -15.00 -26.47 -19.85
CA PHE A 228 -14.89 -26.71 -18.41
C PHE A 228 -15.81 -25.77 -17.60
N LYS A 229 -16.60 -24.93 -18.27
CA LYS A 229 -17.50 -23.95 -17.64
C LYS A 229 -16.78 -23.07 -16.61
N LEU A 230 -15.57 -22.64 -16.95
CA LEU A 230 -14.73 -21.86 -16.06
C LEU A 230 -15.30 -20.44 -15.90
N LYS A 231 -15.49 -20.02 -14.66
CA LYS A 231 -15.73 -18.63 -14.29
C LYS A 231 -14.39 -18.00 -13.92
N LEU A 232 -13.76 -17.33 -14.88
CA LEU A 232 -12.50 -16.60 -14.66
C LEU A 232 -12.75 -15.09 -14.61
N PRO A 233 -12.13 -14.35 -13.68
CA PRO A 233 -12.28 -12.89 -13.60
C PRO A 233 -11.61 -12.19 -14.79
N PRO A 234 -12.06 -10.98 -15.16
CA PRO A 234 -11.38 -10.17 -16.16
C PRO A 234 -10.03 -9.70 -15.61
N TYR A 235 -8.98 -9.83 -16.43
CA TYR A 235 -7.67 -9.28 -16.12
C TYR A 235 -7.63 -7.77 -16.40
N PRO A 236 -7.13 -6.94 -15.47
CA PRO A 236 -7.11 -5.48 -15.64
C PRO A 236 -6.07 -5.06 -16.69
N GLY A 237 -6.49 -4.26 -17.68
CA GLY A 237 -5.61 -3.68 -18.69
C GLY A 237 -4.72 -4.73 -19.36
N THR A 238 -3.41 -4.51 -19.31
CA THR A 238 -2.36 -5.40 -19.84
C THR A 238 -1.77 -6.34 -18.78
N SER A 239 -2.36 -6.43 -17.58
CA SER A 239 -1.84 -7.28 -16.52
C SER A 239 -1.87 -8.76 -16.89
N MET A 240 -0.83 -9.49 -16.50
CA MET A 240 -0.71 -10.94 -16.66
C MET A 240 -1.24 -11.72 -15.45
N CYS A 241 -1.56 -11.02 -14.37
CA CYS A 241 -2.16 -11.55 -13.17
C CYS A 241 -3.37 -10.72 -12.72
N VAL A 242 -4.27 -11.32 -11.97
CA VAL A 242 -5.37 -10.62 -11.31
C VAL A 242 -5.54 -11.19 -9.91
N ARG A 243 -5.71 -10.31 -8.93
CA ARG A 243 -5.98 -10.73 -7.56
C ARG A 243 -7.34 -11.43 -7.49
N ILE A 244 -7.37 -12.62 -6.91
CA ILE A 244 -8.55 -13.44 -6.69
C ILE A 244 -8.66 -13.78 -5.21
N GLY A 245 -9.84 -14.16 -4.74
CA GLY A 245 -10.09 -14.35 -3.31
C GLY A 245 -10.53 -13.07 -2.60
N ASN A 246 -11.03 -13.23 -1.37
CA ASN A 246 -11.48 -12.11 -0.57
C ASN A 246 -10.28 -11.20 -0.32
N LEU A 247 -10.39 -9.91 -0.67
CA LEU A 247 -9.58 -8.89 0.00
C LEU A 247 -9.68 -9.22 1.48
N PRO A 248 -8.57 -9.34 2.24
CA PRO A 248 -8.69 -9.54 3.68
C PRO A 248 -9.71 -8.52 4.16
N GLN A 249 -10.81 -8.98 4.78
CA GLN A 249 -11.69 -8.07 5.52
C GLN A 249 -10.71 -7.24 6.34
N THR A 250 -10.62 -5.95 6.05
CA THR A 250 -9.48 -5.13 6.47
C THR A 250 -9.42 -5.18 7.97
N ASN A 251 -8.66 -6.14 8.51
CA ASN A 251 -8.39 -6.22 9.91
C ASN A 251 -7.26 -5.22 10.05
N LEU A 252 -7.63 -3.94 10.21
CA LEU A 252 -6.71 -2.82 10.36
C LEU A 252 -5.69 -3.09 11.49
N SER A 253 -6.01 -4.02 12.40
CA SER A 253 -5.09 -4.53 13.42
C SER A 253 -3.89 -5.32 12.87
N ALA A 254 -4.04 -6.05 11.76
CA ALA A 254 -2.99 -6.88 11.14
C ALA A 254 -2.10 -6.11 10.14
N GLN A 255 -2.47 -4.88 9.77
CA GLN A 255 -1.67 -3.98 8.92
C GLN A 255 -0.61 -3.17 9.70
N LYS A 256 -0.44 -3.43 11.00
CA LYS A 256 0.64 -2.86 11.82
C LYS A 256 1.98 -3.49 11.41
N GLY A 257 2.47 -3.13 10.23
CA GLY A 257 3.79 -3.52 9.75
C GLY A 257 4.90 -2.92 10.61
N ILE A 258 5.92 -3.71 10.88
CA ILE A 258 7.20 -3.25 11.45
C ILE A 258 7.91 -2.52 10.31
N PHE A 259 8.05 -1.19 10.42
CA PHE A 259 8.67 -0.33 9.39
C PHE A 259 9.91 0.35 9.98
N ALA A 260 11.06 0.11 9.35
CA ALA A 260 12.42 0.43 9.73
C ALA A 260 12.64 1.78 10.46
N SER A 261 13.51 1.72 11.47
CA SER A 261 13.99 2.77 12.36
C SER A 261 14.69 3.96 11.69
N SER A 262 14.33 5.17 12.11
CA SER A 262 15.20 6.30 12.49
C SER A 262 14.24 7.41 12.96
N GLU A 263 14.24 8.00 14.14
CA GLU A 263 15.30 8.47 15.04
C GLU A 263 14.69 8.52 16.46
N SER A 264 15.51 8.37 17.50
CA SER A 264 15.11 8.63 18.89
C SER A 264 14.83 10.12 19.08
N LEU A 265 13.63 10.48 19.54
CA LEU A 265 13.28 11.82 20.00
C LEU A 265 13.96 12.11 21.34
N GLU A 266 15.25 12.47 21.32
CA GLU A 266 15.93 12.98 22.52
C GLU A 266 15.75 14.51 22.68
N GLU A 267 15.31 15.25 21.64
CA GLU A 267 15.16 16.70 21.70
C GLU A 267 13.88 17.19 20.97
N VAL A 268 12.86 17.58 21.74
CA VAL A 268 11.67 18.31 21.28
C VAL A 268 11.89 19.80 21.57
N GLU A 269 11.57 20.67 20.62
CA GLU A 269 11.75 22.12 20.79
C GLU A 269 10.80 22.69 21.86
N GLU A 270 11.25 23.69 22.61
CA GLU A 270 10.43 24.34 23.66
C GLU A 270 9.24 25.12 23.08
N ASP A 271 9.41 25.69 21.89
CA ASP A 271 8.34 26.40 21.17
C ASP A 271 7.56 25.42 20.27
N PRO A 272 6.28 25.13 20.56
CA PRO A 272 5.47 24.21 19.75
C PRO A 272 5.31 24.66 18.29
N ILE A 273 5.28 25.97 18.03
CA ILE A 273 5.17 26.48 16.66
C ILE A 273 6.47 26.17 15.91
N TYR A 274 7.62 26.34 16.56
CA TYR A 274 8.90 25.98 15.99
C TYR A 274 9.02 24.47 15.76
N GLN A 275 8.55 23.65 16.72
CA GLN A 275 8.49 22.19 16.57
C GLN A 275 7.63 21.77 15.36
N PHE A 276 6.47 22.40 15.17
CA PHE A 276 5.63 22.16 13.99
C PHE A 276 6.35 22.54 12.69
N GLN A 277 6.98 23.71 12.64
CA GLN A 277 7.71 24.18 11.46
C GLN A 277 8.85 23.22 11.08
N LYS A 278 9.57 22.69 12.07
CA LYS A 278 10.61 21.66 11.89
C LYS A 278 10.02 20.41 11.23
N TRP A 279 8.93 19.85 11.78
CA TRP A 279 8.32 18.64 11.22
C TRP A 279 7.69 18.85 9.84
N LEU A 280 7.12 20.02 9.56
CA LEU A 280 6.65 20.37 8.22
C LEU A 280 7.81 20.45 7.22
N SER A 281 8.97 20.97 7.65
CA SER A 281 10.20 20.99 6.83
C SER A 281 10.70 19.58 6.54
N ASP A 282 10.70 18.70 7.54
CA ASP A 282 11.06 17.29 7.37
C ASP A 282 10.12 16.57 6.39
N ALA A 283 8.81 16.83 6.48
CA ALA A 283 7.83 16.27 5.55
C ALA A 283 8.06 16.72 4.10
N LEU A 284 8.44 17.98 3.91
CA LEU A 284 8.84 18.50 2.59
C LEU A 284 10.13 17.83 2.09
N ALA A 285 11.15 17.71 2.94
CA ALA A 285 12.42 17.07 2.60
C ALA A 285 12.26 15.57 2.26
N ALA A 286 11.33 14.89 2.93
CA ALA A 286 10.96 13.50 2.65
C ALA A 286 10.15 13.31 1.35
N GLY A 287 9.84 14.40 0.63
CA GLY A 287 9.08 14.33 -0.62
C GLY A 287 7.62 13.97 -0.44
N ILE A 288 7.05 14.16 0.76
CA ILE A 288 5.62 13.98 0.98
C ILE A 288 4.88 14.96 0.09
N LYS A 289 3.92 14.44 -0.70
CA LYS A 289 3.10 15.28 -1.56
C LYS A 289 2.19 16.16 -0.71
N GLU A 290 2.21 17.47 -0.97
CA GLU A 290 1.26 18.43 -0.41
C GLU A 290 1.19 18.42 1.14
N PRO A 291 2.33 18.46 1.88
CA PRO A 291 2.36 18.21 3.33
C PRO A 291 1.76 19.35 4.16
N HIS A 292 1.50 20.51 3.54
CA HIS A 292 0.82 21.66 4.12
C HIS A 292 -0.71 21.52 4.13
N TYR A 293 -1.27 20.49 3.48
CA TYR A 293 -2.71 20.23 3.58
C TYR A 293 -3.06 19.67 4.95
N MET A 294 -4.10 20.24 5.55
CA MET A 294 -4.59 19.94 6.89
C MET A 294 -6.06 19.58 6.87
N VAL A 295 -6.51 18.75 7.81
CA VAL A 295 -7.93 18.63 8.11
C VAL A 295 -8.33 19.80 9.02
N LEU A 296 -9.31 20.59 8.60
CA LEU A 296 -9.96 21.60 9.44
C LEU A 296 -11.25 21.03 10.01
N SER A 297 -11.30 20.92 11.34
CA SER A 297 -12.46 20.51 12.12
C SER A 297 -13.07 21.72 12.83
N THR A 298 -14.38 21.88 12.68
CA THR A 298 -15.18 22.98 13.25
C THR A 298 -16.53 22.42 13.65
N ALA A 299 -17.25 23.09 14.55
CA ALA A 299 -18.61 22.72 14.92
C ALA A 299 -19.56 23.92 14.76
N ASP A 300 -20.81 23.66 14.41
CA ASP A 300 -21.85 24.70 14.46
C ASP A 300 -22.29 24.98 15.91
N LYS A 301 -23.20 25.95 16.08
CA LYS A 301 -23.79 26.30 17.39
C LYS A 301 -24.52 25.16 18.11
N ASP A 302 -24.88 24.09 17.38
CA ASP A 302 -25.54 22.90 17.93
C ASP A 302 -24.50 21.82 18.31
N ALA A 303 -23.22 22.20 18.36
CA ALA A 303 -22.07 21.35 18.64
C ALA A 303 -21.91 20.18 17.64
N LYS A 304 -22.41 20.32 16.42
CA LYS A 304 -22.28 19.28 15.39
C LYS A 304 -20.96 19.45 14.64
N PRO A 305 -19.99 18.52 14.79
CA PRO A 305 -18.70 18.67 14.15
C PRO A 305 -18.78 18.40 12.64
N SER A 306 -17.88 19.02 11.90
CA SER A 306 -17.59 18.71 10.51
C SER A 306 -16.09 18.77 10.27
N SER A 307 -15.58 18.03 9.28
CA SER A 307 -14.15 18.00 8.92
C SER A 307 -13.97 18.06 7.41
N ARG A 308 -12.94 18.76 6.92
CA ARG A 308 -12.54 18.74 5.49
C ARG A 308 -11.07 19.09 5.33
N MET A 309 -10.47 18.65 4.22
CA MET A 309 -9.13 19.09 3.82
C MET A 309 -9.10 20.57 3.44
N MET A 310 -8.08 21.28 3.89
CA MET A 310 -7.77 22.69 3.64
C MET A 310 -6.27 22.86 3.42
N SER A 311 -5.87 23.90 2.69
CA SER A 311 -4.46 24.28 2.54
C SER A 311 -4.07 25.17 3.71
N LEU A 312 -2.99 24.83 4.43
CA LEU A 312 -2.31 25.78 5.29
C LEU A 312 -1.50 26.73 4.41
N GLU A 313 -1.70 28.03 4.60
CA GLU A 313 -1.09 29.06 3.76
C GLU A 313 0.07 29.77 4.49
N GLY A 314 0.09 29.70 5.82
CA GLY A 314 1.18 30.22 6.63
C GLY A 314 1.10 29.74 8.07
N VAL A 315 2.26 29.68 8.72
CA VAL A 315 2.39 29.48 10.17
C VAL A 315 3.45 30.44 10.69
N ASN A 316 3.11 31.21 11.71
CA ASN A 316 4.02 32.12 12.38
C ASN A 316 3.73 32.11 13.89
N LYS A 317 4.44 32.93 14.67
CA LYS A 317 4.25 33.04 16.13
C LYS A 317 2.82 33.39 16.56
N ASP A 318 2.02 33.99 15.68
CA ASP A 318 0.64 34.42 15.97
C ASP A 318 -0.38 33.30 15.67
N GLY A 319 0.02 32.27 14.91
CA GLY A 319 -0.78 31.07 14.70
C GLY A 319 -0.76 30.50 13.28
N PHE A 320 -1.81 29.77 12.95
CA PHE A 320 -1.96 29.01 11.70
C PHE A 320 -2.98 29.70 10.78
N VAL A 321 -2.55 30.08 9.58
CA VAL A 321 -3.37 30.86 8.65
C VAL A 321 -3.79 30.03 7.45
N TRP A 322 -5.07 30.06 7.13
CA TRP A 322 -5.63 29.52 5.90
C TRP A 322 -6.63 30.47 5.28
N GLN A 323 -6.93 30.25 4.00
CA GLN A 323 -7.82 31.11 3.23
C GLN A 323 -9.06 30.34 2.78
N THR A 324 -10.21 31.01 2.77
CA THR A 324 -11.48 30.37 2.37
C THR A 324 -12.48 31.41 1.88
N ASN A 325 -13.58 30.94 1.30
CA ASN A 325 -14.75 31.76 1.07
C ASN A 325 -15.47 32.00 2.42
N TYR A 326 -15.72 33.26 2.79
CA TYR A 326 -16.48 33.63 4.00
C TYR A 326 -17.93 33.12 3.98
N GLY A 327 -18.45 32.78 2.79
CA GLY A 327 -19.73 32.09 2.62
C GLY A 327 -19.64 30.56 2.67
N SER A 328 -18.49 29.97 2.98
CA SER A 328 -18.35 28.51 3.10
C SER A 328 -19.02 27.98 4.38
N ARG A 329 -19.29 26.67 4.43
CA ARG A 329 -19.80 26.02 5.65
C ARG A 329 -18.86 26.26 6.85
N LYS A 330 -17.56 26.10 6.64
CA LYS A 330 -16.53 26.30 7.68
C LYS A 330 -16.52 27.72 8.24
N ALA A 331 -16.57 28.72 7.36
CA ALA A 331 -16.60 30.12 7.77
C ALA A 331 -17.84 30.46 8.60
N ARG A 332 -19.01 29.92 8.25
CA ARG A 332 -20.24 30.08 9.06
C ARG A 332 -20.12 29.40 10.42
N GLU A 333 -19.61 28.17 10.45
CA GLU A 333 -19.38 27.45 11.71
C GLU A 333 -18.42 28.23 12.62
N ILE A 334 -17.31 28.77 12.08
CA ILE A 334 -16.35 29.61 12.82
C ILE A 334 -16.99 30.89 13.36
N LEU A 335 -17.87 31.54 12.59
CA LEU A 335 -18.55 32.76 13.03
C LEU A 335 -19.49 32.50 14.21
N GLU A 336 -20.13 31.32 14.24
CA GLU A 336 -21.03 30.92 15.32
C GLU A 336 -20.28 30.33 16.53
N ASN A 337 -19.19 29.61 16.27
CA ASN A 337 -18.33 28.97 17.25
C ASN A 337 -16.86 29.10 16.81
N PRO A 338 -16.10 30.06 17.38
CA PRO A 338 -14.74 30.38 16.96
C PRO A 338 -13.71 29.39 17.51
N GLN A 339 -14.08 28.11 17.66
CA GLN A 339 -13.21 27.04 18.10
C GLN A 339 -12.97 26.06 16.95
N ALA A 340 -11.72 25.70 16.71
CA ALA A 340 -11.37 24.75 15.67
C ALA A 340 -10.20 23.85 16.06
N SER A 341 -10.07 22.76 15.32
CA SER A 341 -8.94 21.83 15.39
C SER A 341 -8.34 21.64 14.00
N LEU A 342 -7.02 21.67 13.93
CA LEU A 342 -6.21 21.36 12.76
C LEU A 342 -5.53 20.01 12.97
N LEU A 343 -5.59 19.15 11.98
CA LEU A 343 -4.89 17.86 12.00
C LEU A 343 -4.00 17.71 10.76
N PHE A 344 -2.73 17.44 11.01
CA PHE A 344 -1.72 17.11 10.02
C PHE A 344 -1.32 15.65 10.21
N TYR A 345 -1.25 14.88 9.12
CA TYR A 345 -0.78 13.50 9.16
C TYR A 345 0.22 13.23 8.02
N TRP A 346 1.44 12.91 8.41
CA TRP A 346 2.54 12.58 7.51
C TRP A 346 2.87 11.10 7.65
N GLY A 347 2.01 10.27 7.05
CA GLY A 347 2.07 8.80 7.17
C GLY A 347 3.46 8.19 6.93
N PRO A 348 4.20 8.57 5.86
CA PRO A 348 5.56 8.08 5.64
C PRO A 348 6.55 8.37 6.78
N LEU A 349 6.35 9.46 7.53
CA LEU A 349 7.17 9.81 8.70
C LEU A 349 6.59 9.31 10.03
N LYS A 350 5.40 8.68 10.01
CA LYS A 350 4.62 8.30 11.19
C LYS A 350 4.45 9.46 12.17
N ARG A 351 4.18 10.65 11.65
CA ARG A 351 3.99 11.86 12.45
C ARG A 351 2.58 12.39 12.28
N GLN A 352 2.02 12.84 13.39
CA GLN A 352 0.76 13.57 13.42
C GLN A 352 0.94 14.80 14.32
N VAL A 353 0.34 15.91 13.89
CA VAL A 353 0.21 17.10 14.74
C VAL A 353 -1.26 17.49 14.82
N ARG A 354 -1.78 17.62 16.04
CA ARG A 354 -3.08 18.24 16.31
C ARG A 354 -2.85 19.60 16.94
N VAL A 355 -3.55 20.61 16.44
CA VAL A 355 -3.52 21.98 16.99
C VAL A 355 -4.96 22.41 17.24
N GLU A 356 -5.25 22.90 18.44
CA GLU A 356 -6.58 23.38 18.80
C GLU A 356 -6.49 24.82 19.32
N GLY A 357 -7.57 25.58 19.13
CA GLY A 357 -7.68 26.91 19.73
C GLY A 357 -8.68 27.82 19.05
N PHE A 358 -8.64 29.08 19.48
CA PHE A 358 -9.52 30.13 19.00
C PHE A 358 -9.21 30.54 17.56
N VAL A 359 -10.25 30.82 16.77
CA VAL A 359 -10.14 31.26 15.39
C VAL A 359 -10.62 32.69 15.23
N GLU A 360 -9.76 33.54 14.70
CA GLU A 360 -10.07 34.91 14.31
C GLU A 360 -9.98 35.10 12.80
N GLN A 361 -10.70 36.09 12.27
CA GLN A 361 -10.54 36.52 10.89
C GLN A 361 -9.31 37.41 10.77
N VAL A 362 -8.45 37.17 9.79
CA VAL A 362 -7.28 38.04 9.56
C VAL A 362 -7.70 39.39 8.99
N SER A 363 -6.81 40.39 9.05
CA SER A 363 -7.13 41.73 8.56
C SER A 363 -7.38 41.75 7.04
N GLU A 364 -8.07 42.80 6.57
CA GLU A 364 -8.27 42.99 5.13
C GLU A 364 -6.94 43.18 4.40
N GLU A 365 -5.99 43.86 5.04
CA GLU A 365 -4.64 44.09 4.52
C GLU A 365 -3.86 42.78 4.37
N GLU A 366 -3.91 41.90 5.36
CA GLU A 366 -3.24 40.59 5.33
C GLU A 366 -3.84 39.69 4.23
N SER A 367 -5.17 39.68 4.11
CA SER A 367 -5.87 38.99 3.03
C SER A 367 -5.50 39.54 1.65
N GLU A 368 -5.34 40.86 1.51
CA GLU A 368 -4.96 41.52 0.25
C GLU A 368 -3.52 41.21 -0.15
N GLN A 369 -2.60 41.25 0.82
CA GLN A 369 -1.19 40.90 0.62
C GLN A 369 -1.04 39.46 0.17
N TYR A 370 -1.71 38.53 0.86
CA TYR A 370 -1.70 37.13 0.45
C TYR A 370 -2.32 36.94 -0.94
N PHE A 371 -3.50 37.51 -1.21
CA PHE A 371 -4.13 37.41 -2.54
C PHE A 371 -3.23 37.94 -3.66
N SER A 372 -2.51 39.05 -3.41
CA SER A 372 -1.59 39.65 -4.38
C SER A 372 -0.35 38.79 -4.66
N SER A 373 0.05 37.92 -3.73
CA SER A 373 1.16 36.96 -3.90
C SER A 373 0.82 35.74 -4.74
N LEU A 374 -0.48 35.43 -4.90
CA LEU A 374 -0.93 34.29 -5.69
C LEU A 374 -0.62 34.46 -7.18
N SER A 375 -0.35 33.36 -7.87
CA SER A 375 -0.33 33.36 -9.34
C SER A 375 -1.67 33.84 -9.90
N ARG A 376 -1.65 34.43 -11.09
CA ARG A 376 -2.85 34.98 -11.74
C ARG A 376 -4.00 33.97 -11.83
N ASP A 377 -3.67 32.71 -12.16
CA ASP A 377 -4.65 31.61 -12.18
C ASP A 377 -5.28 31.35 -10.82
N ASN A 378 -4.48 31.42 -9.75
CA ASN A 378 -4.95 31.23 -8.37
C ASN A 378 -5.74 32.45 -7.84
N GLN A 379 -5.54 33.65 -8.39
CA GLN A 379 -6.37 34.83 -8.09
C GLN A 379 -7.77 34.74 -8.73
N ILE A 380 -7.89 34.13 -9.92
CA ILE A 380 -9.17 34.02 -10.64
C ILE A 380 -10.09 32.97 -9.99
N ARG A 381 -9.53 31.86 -9.48
CA ARG A 381 -10.29 30.74 -8.90
C ARG A 381 -11.28 31.14 -7.79
N PRO A 382 -10.91 31.95 -6.78
CA PRO A 382 -11.85 32.44 -5.77
C PRO A 382 -12.99 33.29 -6.31
N ILE A 383 -12.80 33.98 -7.44
CA ILE A 383 -13.81 34.86 -8.04
C ILE A 383 -14.90 34.04 -8.75
N VAL A 384 -14.50 32.94 -9.41
CA VAL A 384 -15.42 32.03 -10.13
C VAL A 384 -16.17 31.11 -9.14
N SER A 385 -15.47 30.59 -8.13
CA SER A 385 -15.99 29.53 -7.27
C SER A 385 -16.76 30.06 -6.06
N LYS A 386 -18.10 29.95 -6.12
CA LYS A 386 -18.95 30.06 -4.92
C LYS A 386 -18.94 28.75 -4.16
N GLN A 387 -17.91 28.55 -3.34
CA GLN A 387 -17.71 27.32 -2.55
C GLN A 387 -18.98 26.97 -1.76
N SER A 388 -19.37 25.68 -1.79
CA SER A 388 -20.56 25.16 -1.08
C SER A 388 -21.94 25.52 -1.66
N ARG A 389 -22.05 25.85 -2.97
CA ARG A 389 -23.34 25.90 -3.70
C ARG A 389 -23.42 24.82 -4.79
N PRO A 390 -24.61 24.22 -5.04
CA PRO A 390 -24.79 23.29 -6.16
C PRO A 390 -24.43 23.96 -7.48
N ILE A 391 -23.66 23.26 -8.31
CA ILE A 391 -23.29 23.70 -9.66
C ILE A 391 -24.06 22.81 -10.63
N HIS A 392 -24.95 23.42 -11.42
CA HIS A 392 -25.78 22.67 -12.35
C HIS A 392 -24.95 22.07 -13.50
N GLU A 393 -23.92 22.77 -14.00
CA GLU A 393 -23.07 22.29 -15.10
C GLU A 393 -21.61 22.80 -14.97
N ARG A 394 -20.62 21.92 -15.19
CA ARG A 394 -19.18 22.26 -15.13
C ARG A 394 -18.74 23.26 -16.20
N GLU A 395 -19.41 23.27 -17.35
CA GLU A 395 -19.09 24.18 -18.46
C GLU A 395 -19.33 25.65 -18.11
N VAL A 396 -20.30 25.94 -17.23
CA VAL A 396 -20.56 27.32 -16.76
C VAL A 396 -19.35 27.89 -15.99
N LEU A 397 -18.69 27.08 -15.16
CA LEU A 397 -17.48 27.52 -14.44
C LEU A 397 -16.31 27.75 -15.40
N ARG A 398 -16.15 26.90 -16.41
CA ARG A 398 -15.10 27.06 -17.43
C ARG A 398 -15.30 28.33 -18.24
N GLN A 399 -16.54 28.62 -18.61
CA GLN A 399 -16.88 29.83 -19.33
C GLN A 399 -16.60 31.08 -18.48
N GLN A 400 -17.04 31.10 -17.22
CA GLN A 400 -16.75 32.20 -16.29
C GLN A 400 -15.25 32.39 -16.03
N TYR A 401 -14.48 31.29 -15.97
CA TYR A 401 -13.03 31.37 -15.86
C TYR A 401 -12.42 32.09 -17.07
N ARG A 402 -12.77 31.69 -18.29
CA ARG A 402 -12.29 32.32 -19.53
C ARG A 402 -12.66 33.81 -19.61
N GLU A 403 -13.89 34.14 -19.25
CA GLU A 403 -14.35 35.54 -19.24
C GLU A 403 -13.56 36.41 -18.26
N LEU A 404 -13.21 35.89 -17.08
CA LEU A 404 -12.39 36.61 -16.12
C LEU A 404 -10.92 36.68 -16.55
N GLU A 405 -10.39 35.61 -17.16
CA GLU A 405 -9.05 35.59 -17.72
C GLU A 405 -8.89 36.66 -18.80
N GLU A 406 -9.85 36.78 -19.72
CA GLU A 406 -9.89 37.82 -20.75
C GLU A 406 -10.12 39.22 -20.15
N LYS A 407 -11.11 39.37 -19.26
CA LYS A 407 -11.41 40.66 -18.59
C LYS A 407 -10.22 41.22 -17.84
N TYR A 408 -9.44 40.35 -17.22
CA TYR A 408 -8.27 40.77 -16.48
C TYR A 408 -7.02 40.80 -17.33
N HIS A 409 -6.94 40.21 -18.53
CA HIS A 409 -5.71 40.05 -19.33
C HIS A 409 -4.73 41.25 -19.27
N ASP A 410 -5.21 42.46 -19.56
CA ASP A 410 -4.39 43.69 -19.61
C ASP A 410 -4.24 44.42 -18.27
N ARG A 411 -4.84 43.93 -17.19
CA ARG A 411 -4.73 44.55 -15.86
C ARG A 411 -3.46 44.10 -15.15
N THR A 412 -2.79 45.06 -14.53
CA THR A 412 -1.63 44.81 -13.65
C THR A 412 -2.00 44.16 -12.32
N SER A 413 -3.26 44.29 -11.88
CA SER A 413 -3.76 43.65 -10.65
C SER A 413 -5.21 43.16 -10.79
N ILE A 414 -5.51 42.06 -10.11
CA ILE A 414 -6.86 41.51 -9.93
C ILE A 414 -7.30 41.89 -8.51
N PRO A 415 -8.46 42.54 -8.32
CA PRO A 415 -8.92 42.88 -6.98
C PRO A 415 -9.40 41.63 -6.23
N ARG A 416 -9.04 41.50 -4.95
CA ARG A 416 -9.53 40.43 -4.10
C ARG A 416 -11.06 40.51 -3.97
N PRO A 417 -11.79 39.38 -4.10
CA PRO A 417 -13.22 39.38 -3.87
C PRO A 417 -13.54 39.57 -2.37
N LYS A 418 -14.48 40.48 -2.05
CA LYS A 418 -14.90 40.79 -0.65
C LYS A 418 -15.33 39.59 0.18
N HIS A 419 -15.79 38.52 -0.47
CA HIS A 419 -16.29 37.31 0.18
C HIS A 419 -15.20 36.24 0.39
N TRP A 420 -13.94 36.58 0.19
CA TRP A 420 -12.81 35.67 0.34
C TRP A 420 -11.72 36.32 1.18
N GLY A 421 -11.12 35.54 2.06
CA GLY A 421 -9.97 35.95 2.85
C GLY A 421 -9.64 34.94 3.95
N GLY A 422 -8.83 35.37 4.90
CA GLY A 422 -8.12 34.47 5.80
C GLY A 422 -8.77 34.31 7.16
N TYR A 423 -8.53 33.15 7.75
CA TYR A 423 -8.71 32.91 9.18
C TYR A 423 -7.38 32.48 9.78
N ARG A 424 -7.20 32.79 11.06
CA ARG A 424 -6.07 32.39 11.87
C ARG A 424 -6.56 31.61 13.07
N LEU A 425 -5.99 30.43 13.29
CA LEU A 425 -6.11 29.73 14.56
C LEU A 425 -4.96 30.16 15.46
N ILE A 426 -5.30 30.73 16.61
CA ILE A 426 -4.40 31.05 17.71
C ILE A 426 -4.32 29.78 18.57
N PRO A 427 -3.16 29.12 18.65
CA PRO A 427 -3.08 27.81 19.28
C PRO A 427 -3.15 27.91 20.81
N GLU A 428 -4.09 27.17 21.38
CA GLU A 428 -4.24 26.94 22.83
C GLU A 428 -3.62 25.60 23.25
N PHE A 429 -3.55 24.67 22.29
CA PHE A 429 -3.12 23.30 22.51
C PHE A 429 -2.40 22.72 21.30
N PHE A 430 -1.33 21.97 21.57
CA PHE A 430 -0.68 21.11 20.61
C PHE A 430 -0.57 19.68 21.11
N GLU A 431 -0.77 18.73 20.21
CA GLU A 431 -0.40 17.34 20.39
C GLU A 431 0.51 16.92 19.24
N PHE A 432 1.73 16.50 19.59
CA PHE A 432 2.66 15.88 18.67
C PHE A 432 2.66 14.38 18.93
N TRP A 433 2.26 13.62 17.91
CA TRP A 433 2.32 12.17 17.93
C TRP A 433 3.43 11.69 16.99
N GLN A 434 4.33 10.89 17.54
CA GLN A 434 5.35 10.16 16.79
C GLN A 434 5.12 8.67 16.99
N GLY A 435 4.87 7.95 15.90
CA GLY A 435 4.81 6.50 15.92
C GLY A 435 6.20 5.88 16.05
N GLU A 436 6.40 5.01 17.05
CA GLU A 436 7.57 4.14 17.16
C GLU A 436 7.29 2.74 16.59
N GLU A 437 8.35 1.99 16.28
CA GLU A 437 8.26 0.60 15.82
C GLU A 437 7.80 -0.38 16.92
N SER A 438 8.00 -0.02 18.20
CA SER A 438 7.69 -0.81 19.38
C SER A 438 6.19 -0.89 19.71
N GLN A 439 5.32 -0.22 18.93
CA GLN A 439 3.91 0.05 19.26
C GLN A 439 3.72 0.91 20.52
N VAL A 440 4.80 1.47 21.07
CA VAL A 440 4.71 2.53 22.08
C VAL A 440 4.61 3.85 21.34
N HIS A 441 3.51 4.57 21.55
CA HIS A 441 3.32 5.88 20.95
C HIS A 441 3.81 6.96 21.90
N LEU A 442 4.54 7.94 21.35
CA LEU A 442 4.90 9.13 22.11
C LEU A 442 3.91 10.24 21.79
N ASN A 443 3.12 10.61 22.80
CA ASN A 443 2.30 11.82 22.79
C ASN A 443 3.00 12.91 23.59
N VAL A 444 3.26 14.06 22.94
CA VAL A 444 3.73 15.27 23.60
C VAL A 444 2.62 16.31 23.54
N LEU A 445 2.15 16.70 24.72
CA LEU A 445 1.09 17.69 24.92
C LEU A 445 1.73 19.02 25.37
N LEU A 446 1.41 20.11 24.67
CA LEU A 446 1.86 21.47 25.03
C LEU A 446 0.64 22.39 25.16
N LEU A 447 0.47 22.97 26.35
CA LEU A 447 -0.56 23.97 26.68
C LEU A 447 0.09 25.36 26.68
N THR A 448 -0.52 26.33 26.00
CA THR A 448 0.09 27.65 25.79
C THR A 448 -0.18 28.67 26.91
N ASP A 449 -1.10 28.39 27.85
CA ASP A 449 -1.37 29.25 29.00
C ASP A 449 -1.19 28.54 30.37
N CYS A 450 -0.31 29.12 31.20
CA CYS A 450 0.04 28.74 32.58
C CYS A 450 0.72 27.37 32.75
N ALA A 451 2.06 27.41 32.79
CA ALA A 451 2.99 26.29 33.00
C ALA A 451 3.02 25.29 31.85
N ILE A 452 4.12 25.32 31.07
CA ILE A 452 4.50 24.26 30.14
C ILE A 452 4.67 22.98 30.97
N LEU A 453 3.61 22.19 31.09
CA LEU A 453 3.62 20.89 31.71
C LEU A 453 3.93 19.87 30.62
N TRP A 454 5.21 19.54 30.48
CA TRP A 454 5.65 18.40 29.69
C TRP A 454 5.04 17.12 30.29
N ARG A 455 3.98 16.60 29.68
CA ARG A 455 3.44 15.30 30.04
C ARG A 455 3.80 14.30 28.96
N ARG A 456 4.93 13.62 29.15
CA ARG A 456 5.30 12.43 28.37
C ARG A 456 4.37 11.29 28.78
N LEU A 457 3.37 11.00 27.96
CA LEU A 457 2.56 9.81 28.12
C LEU A 457 3.19 8.70 27.27
N MET A 458 3.73 7.69 27.93
CA MET A 458 4.05 6.40 27.31
C MET A 458 2.80 5.54 27.51
N GLU A 459 1.98 5.39 26.48
CA GLU A 459 0.81 4.52 26.54
C GLU A 459 1.18 3.13 26.03
N GLU A 460 1.02 2.11 26.88
CA GLU A 460 0.95 0.71 26.46
C GLU A 460 -0.44 0.45 25.86
N GLU A 461 -0.51 -0.37 24.80
CA GLU A 461 -1.70 -0.62 23.95
C GLU A 461 -2.97 -1.14 24.67
N TYR A 462 -2.95 -1.28 26.00
CA TYR A 462 -4.07 -1.69 26.85
C TYR A 462 -4.26 -0.74 28.05
N GLY A 463 -4.56 0.53 27.79
CA GLY A 463 -4.86 1.52 28.83
C GLY A 463 -6.06 2.38 28.47
N GLU A 464 -7.02 2.46 29.40
CA GLU A 464 -8.24 3.27 29.28
C GLU A 464 -7.94 4.75 28.99
N PHE A 465 -8.77 5.37 28.15
CA PHE A 465 -8.90 6.83 28.07
C PHE A 465 -9.14 7.37 29.47
N ILE A 466 -8.19 8.08 30.05
CA ILE A 466 -8.43 8.91 31.22
C ILE A 466 -8.63 10.34 30.75
N ASP A 467 -9.88 10.67 30.39
CA ASP A 467 -10.35 12.05 30.31
C ASP A 467 -10.15 12.71 31.68
N TRP A 468 -9.25 13.69 31.75
CA TRP A 468 -9.18 14.63 32.87
C TRP A 468 -9.64 16.00 32.39
N TYR A 469 -10.96 16.18 32.33
CA TYR A 469 -11.58 17.48 32.54
C TYR A 469 -12.31 17.43 33.89
N HIS A 470 -11.69 17.97 34.94
CA HIS A 470 -12.36 18.60 36.09
C HIS A 470 -11.34 19.27 37.02
N ASN A 471 -11.07 20.55 36.77
CA ASN A 471 -11.50 21.66 37.64
C ASN A 471 -11.03 23.01 37.08
#